data_AF-A0A3P6GUL6-F1
#
_entry.id   AF-A0A3P6GUL6-F1
#
_cell.length_a   1.000
_cell.length_b   1.000
_cell.length_c   1.000
_cell.angle_alpha   90.00
_cell.angle_beta   90.00
_cell.angle_gamma   90.00
#
_symmetry.space_group_name_H-M   'P 1'
#
loop_
_entity.id
_entity.type
_entity.pdbx_description
1 polymer ?
#
loop_
_entity_poly.entity_id
_entity_poly.type
_entity_poly.pdbx_seq_one_letter_code
_entity_poly.pdbx_strand_id
1 'polypeptide(L)'
;MEQLREIGEVLGSIRAIMVFKDNIHINQRQCTLLLDLFTATYDSVSKSMRLNLRFGEKNTSKWKILEQPLRELLCVVREGEAYVRFSLEPKLGFWAKAVFLQHNKDCTELHVHNLLSCVPIIIEAIEMASEVSGWDEQEMNKKRLVHSNKYMKQWNDSQMFAWKFGREYLVTEDLCSRYESAWREDMWLLTQELQEKRRPGSSKQDRKMAEFLLKNLGDGNELFPSSILVSSKD
;
A
#
# COMPACT_ATOMS: atom_id res chain seq x y z
N MET A 1 2.56 13.95 17.04
CA MET A 1 1.70 12.92 17.67
C MET A 1 0.33 12.86 17.06
N GLU A 2 -0.30 14.01 16.81
CA GLU A 2 -1.62 14.05 16.18
C GLU A 2 -1.66 13.29 14.85
N GLN A 3 -0.69 13.55 13.97
CA GLN A 3 -0.55 12.85 12.70
C GLN A 3 -0.40 11.32 12.85
N LEU A 4 0.38 10.86 13.84
CA LEU A 4 0.52 9.42 14.11
C LEU A 4 -0.78 8.78 14.63
N ARG A 5 -1.55 9.51 15.45
CA ARG A 5 -2.88 9.08 15.89
C ARG A 5 -3.82 8.96 14.69
N GLU A 6 -3.88 9.99 13.85
CA GLU A 6 -4.72 10.00 12.64
C GLU A 6 -4.35 8.86 11.68
N ILE A 7 -3.06 8.55 11.49
CA ILE A 7 -2.63 7.40 10.68
C ILE A 7 -3.20 6.10 11.26
N GLY A 8 -3.11 5.92 12.59
CA GLY A 8 -3.65 4.75 13.27
C GLY A 8 -5.17 4.62 13.11
N GLU A 9 -5.89 5.74 13.10
CA GLU A 9 -7.34 5.77 12.89
C GLU A 9 -7.73 5.39 11.46
N VAL A 10 -7.04 5.95 10.47
CA VAL A 10 -7.26 5.57 9.07
C VAL A 10 -6.91 4.10 8.85
N LEU A 11 -5.80 3.61 9.42
CA LEU A 11 -5.45 2.19 9.36
C LEU A 11 -6.51 1.30 10.04
N GLY A 12 -7.07 1.74 11.16
CA GLY A 12 -8.19 1.08 11.83
C GLY A 12 -9.44 1.02 10.95
N SER A 13 -9.73 2.10 10.22
CA SER A 13 -10.81 2.14 9.23
C SER A 13 -10.57 1.15 8.08
N ILE A 14 -9.36 1.10 7.51
CA ILE A 14 -9.00 0.11 6.48
C ILE A 14 -9.22 -1.31 7.00
N ARG A 15 -8.76 -1.62 8.23
CA ARG A 15 -8.97 -2.93 8.86
C ARG A 15 -10.44 -3.28 8.99
N ALA A 16 -11.28 -2.32 9.39
CA ALA A 16 -12.71 -2.51 9.52
C ALA A 16 -13.37 -2.81 8.16
N ILE A 17 -12.96 -2.11 7.10
CA ILE A 17 -13.42 -2.37 5.72
C ILE A 17 -12.99 -3.77 5.26
N MET A 18 -11.73 -4.14 5.53
CA MET A 18 -11.14 -5.42 5.13
C MET A 18 -11.67 -6.64 5.92
N VAL A 19 -12.51 -6.45 6.95
CA VAL A 19 -13.27 -7.56 7.57
C VAL A 19 -14.15 -8.26 6.53
N PHE A 20 -14.69 -7.50 5.57
CA PHE A 20 -15.53 -8.01 4.49
C PHE A 20 -14.73 -8.29 3.21
N LYS A 21 -13.43 -8.61 3.32
CA LYS A 21 -12.56 -8.86 2.17
C LYS A 21 -13.09 -9.92 1.20
N ASP A 22 -13.90 -10.87 1.66
CA ASP A 22 -14.45 -11.95 0.81
C ASP A 22 -15.53 -11.43 -0.16
N ASN A 23 -16.07 -10.23 0.09
CA ASN A 23 -16.96 -9.53 -0.83
C ASN A 23 -16.21 -8.74 -1.92
N ILE A 24 -14.88 -8.69 -1.87
CA ILE A 24 -14.04 -8.06 -2.88
C ILE A 24 -13.80 -9.07 -4.00
N HIS A 25 -14.55 -8.94 -5.09
CA HIS A 25 -14.39 -9.81 -6.27
C HIS A 25 -13.16 -9.48 -7.11
N ILE A 26 -12.65 -8.25 -7.02
CA ILE A 26 -11.52 -7.76 -7.83
C ILE A 26 -10.57 -6.99 -6.93
N ASN A 27 -9.27 -7.27 -7.02
CA ASN A 27 -8.19 -6.67 -6.23
C ASN A 27 -8.12 -7.10 -4.76
N GLN A 28 -8.63 -8.29 -4.42
CA GLN A 28 -8.60 -8.78 -3.03
C GLN A 28 -7.16 -8.95 -2.51
N ARG A 29 -6.26 -9.51 -3.33
CA ARG A 29 -4.85 -9.72 -2.97
C ARG A 29 -4.10 -8.41 -2.88
N GLN A 30 -4.33 -7.49 -3.81
CA GLN A 30 -3.79 -6.13 -3.77
C GLN A 30 -4.25 -5.34 -2.53
N CYS A 31 -5.55 -5.36 -2.19
CA CYS A 31 -6.05 -4.72 -0.97
C CYS A 31 -5.46 -5.34 0.30
N THR A 32 -5.26 -6.66 0.31
CA THR A 32 -4.61 -7.38 1.41
C THR A 32 -3.14 -6.96 1.54
N LEU A 33 -2.42 -6.86 0.42
CA LEU A 33 -1.05 -6.36 0.39
C LEU A 33 -0.94 -4.94 0.95
N LEU A 34 -1.82 -4.02 0.55
CA LEU A 34 -1.82 -2.66 1.09
C LEU A 34 -2.05 -2.62 2.59
N LEU A 35 -3.01 -3.41 3.10
CA LEU A 35 -3.26 -3.48 4.54
C LEU A 35 -2.02 -3.99 5.31
N ASP A 36 -1.36 -5.03 4.79
CA ASP A 36 -0.17 -5.59 5.42
C ASP A 36 0.99 -4.59 5.41
N LEU A 37 1.18 -3.85 4.31
CA LEU A 37 2.22 -2.84 4.21
C LEU A 37 1.98 -1.63 5.11
N PHE A 38 0.75 -1.10 5.15
CA PHE A 38 0.42 0.00 6.05
C PHE A 38 0.55 -0.43 7.51
N THR A 39 0.18 -1.67 7.83
CA THR A 39 0.41 -2.25 9.16
C THR A 39 1.89 -2.34 9.49
N ALA A 40 2.70 -2.94 8.62
CA ALA A 40 4.14 -3.08 8.83
C ALA A 40 4.83 -1.72 8.94
N THR A 41 4.42 -0.74 8.14
CA THR A 41 4.90 0.65 8.22
C THR A 41 4.57 1.27 9.57
N TYR A 42 3.31 1.20 10.00
CA TYR A 42 2.86 1.77 11.25
C TYR A 42 3.59 1.15 12.45
N ASP A 43 3.77 -0.17 12.45
CA ASP A 43 4.48 -0.88 13.50
C ASP A 43 5.97 -0.53 13.53
N SER A 44 6.62 -0.44 12.35
CA SER A 44 8.02 -0.05 12.21
C SER A 44 8.26 1.39 12.72
N VAL A 45 7.44 2.34 12.24
CA VAL A 45 7.49 3.75 12.66
C VAL A 45 7.23 3.89 14.16
N SER A 46 6.18 3.24 14.68
CA SER A 46 5.84 3.29 16.11
C SER A 46 6.95 2.70 16.97
N LYS A 47 7.57 1.60 16.53
CA LYS A 47 8.72 0.99 17.21
C LYS A 47 9.93 1.93 17.18
N SER A 48 10.26 2.51 16.03
CA SER A 48 11.38 3.44 15.89
C SER A 48 11.19 4.67 16.77
N MET A 49 9.99 5.28 16.76
CA MET A 49 9.67 6.40 17.64
C MET A 49 9.81 6.05 19.12
N ARG A 50 9.34 4.85 19.54
CA ARG A 50 9.45 4.41 20.93
C ARG A 50 10.90 4.18 21.38
N LEU A 51 11.76 3.68 20.49
CA LEU A 51 13.17 3.42 20.80
C LEU A 51 14.01 4.70 20.79
N ASN A 52 13.68 5.64 19.92
CA ASN A 52 14.56 6.77 19.61
C ASN A 52 14.14 8.10 20.27
N LEU A 53 12.86 8.26 20.60
CA LEU A 53 12.29 9.52 21.09
C LEU A 53 11.79 9.43 22.54
N ARG A 54 11.80 10.58 23.24
CA ARG A 54 11.25 10.71 24.60
C ARG A 54 9.87 11.36 24.57
N PHE A 55 8.84 10.65 25.02
CA PHE A 55 7.45 11.15 24.99
C PHE A 55 7.23 12.49 25.72
N GLY A 56 8.00 12.75 26.78
CA GLY A 56 7.94 14.03 27.52
C GLY A 56 8.29 15.25 26.66
N GLU A 57 9.00 15.05 25.55
CA GLU A 57 9.44 16.13 24.65
C GLU A 57 8.44 16.40 23.50
N LYS A 58 7.26 15.77 23.51
CA LYS A 58 6.31 15.79 22.38
C LYS A 58 5.85 17.17 21.91
N ASN A 59 5.79 18.16 22.81
CA ASN A 59 5.32 19.53 22.52
C ASN A 59 6.50 20.50 22.28
N THR A 60 7.73 20.00 22.28
CA THR A 60 8.92 20.81 22.04
C THR A 60 9.22 20.92 20.56
N SER A 61 10.06 21.89 20.18
CA SER A 61 10.53 22.06 18.80
C SER A 61 11.26 20.82 18.26
N LYS A 62 11.74 19.92 19.13
CA LYS A 62 12.48 18.70 18.76
C LYS A 62 11.66 17.74 17.90
N TRP A 63 10.34 17.69 18.08
CA TRP A 63 9.45 16.81 17.33
C TRP A 63 8.83 17.46 16.09
N LYS A 64 9.11 18.75 15.86
CA LYS A 64 8.53 19.52 14.75
C LYS A 64 8.96 18.96 13.38
N ILE A 65 10.16 18.41 13.29
CA ILE A 65 10.68 17.79 12.06
C ILE A 65 9.88 16.56 11.61
N LEU A 66 9.13 15.92 12.54
CA LEU A 66 8.29 14.76 12.24
C LEU A 66 6.92 15.12 11.67
N GLU A 67 6.52 16.40 11.75
CA GLU A 67 5.16 16.79 11.41
C GLU A 67 4.87 16.60 9.90
N GLN A 68 5.76 17.08 9.04
CA GLN A 68 5.60 17.00 7.60
C GLN A 68 5.70 15.54 7.08
N PRO A 69 6.71 14.74 7.44
CA PRO A 69 6.79 13.34 7.00
C PRO A 69 5.59 12.50 7.44
N LEU A 70 5.10 12.70 8.68
CA LEU A 70 3.90 11.98 9.14
C LEU A 70 2.62 12.45 8.44
N ARG A 71 2.53 13.73 8.06
CA ARG A 71 1.40 14.26 7.27
C ARG A 71 1.37 13.66 5.87
N GLU A 72 2.54 13.49 5.24
CA GLU A 72 2.65 12.82 3.94
C GLU A 72 2.24 11.35 4.04
N LEU A 73 2.72 10.62 5.05
CA LEU A 73 2.29 9.24 5.29
C LEU A 73 0.78 9.14 5.50
N LEU A 74 0.19 10.06 6.26
CA LEU A 74 -1.25 10.12 6.45
C LEU A 74 -2.00 10.29 5.12
N CYS A 75 -1.48 11.13 4.21
CA CYS A 75 -2.04 11.30 2.87
C CYS A 75 -2.02 9.99 2.09
N VAL A 76 -0.86 9.31 2.05
CA VAL A 76 -0.69 8.02 1.37
C VAL A 76 -1.66 6.96 1.92
N VAL A 77 -1.80 6.87 3.24
CA VAL A 77 -2.69 5.90 3.89
C VAL A 77 -4.17 6.23 3.60
N ARG A 78 -4.55 7.52 3.54
CA ARG A 78 -5.90 7.94 3.14
C ARG A 78 -6.22 7.61 1.68
N GLU A 79 -5.27 7.80 0.77
CA GLU A 79 -5.42 7.40 -0.63
C GLU A 79 -5.58 5.87 -0.76
N GLY A 80 -4.79 5.10 -0.01
CA GLY A 80 -4.93 3.65 0.06
C GLY A 80 -6.29 3.21 0.64
N GLU A 81 -6.80 3.90 1.65
CA GLU A 81 -8.14 3.65 2.19
C GLU A 81 -9.23 3.91 1.12
N ALA A 82 -9.13 4.98 0.35
CA ALA A 82 -10.05 5.27 -0.74
C ALA A 82 -10.05 4.16 -1.80
N TYR A 83 -8.87 3.64 -2.15
CA TYR A 83 -8.71 2.52 -3.08
C TYR A 83 -9.36 1.22 -2.56
N VAL A 84 -9.13 0.87 -1.29
CA VAL A 84 -9.75 -0.31 -0.67
C VAL A 84 -11.27 -0.17 -0.62
N ARG A 85 -11.77 1.03 -0.27
CA ARG A 85 -13.20 1.32 -0.24
C ARG A 85 -13.84 1.18 -1.63
N PHE A 86 -13.19 1.72 -2.67
CA PHE A 86 -13.66 1.59 -4.06
C PHE A 86 -13.71 0.11 -4.51
N SER A 87 -12.69 -0.66 -4.15
CA SER A 87 -12.62 -2.09 -4.45
C SER A 87 -13.77 -2.88 -3.80
N LEU A 88 -14.16 -2.52 -2.57
CA LEU A 88 -15.30 -3.14 -1.86
C LEU A 88 -16.68 -2.59 -2.29
N GLU A 89 -16.78 -1.33 -2.71
CA GLU A 89 -18.05 -0.61 -2.83
C GLU A 89 -19.06 -1.29 -3.78
N PRO A 90 -20.27 -1.68 -3.33
CA PRO A 90 -21.19 -2.46 -4.16
C PRO A 90 -21.91 -1.64 -5.24
N LYS A 91 -21.72 -0.32 -5.30
CA LYS A 91 -22.45 0.58 -6.20
C LYS A 91 -22.20 0.26 -7.68
N LEU A 92 -20.95 -0.08 -8.02
CA LEU A 92 -20.61 -0.56 -9.35
C LEU A 92 -20.84 -2.07 -9.39
N GLY A 93 -21.74 -2.52 -10.27
CA GLY A 93 -21.94 -3.94 -10.53
C GLY A 93 -20.65 -4.61 -11.01
N PHE A 94 -20.57 -5.94 -10.84
CA PHE A 94 -19.38 -6.74 -11.16
C PHE A 94 -18.76 -6.41 -12.53
N TRP A 95 -19.57 -6.36 -13.59
CA TRP A 95 -19.08 -6.11 -14.95
C TRP A 95 -18.46 -4.73 -15.13
N ALA A 96 -19.05 -3.69 -14.52
CA ALA A 96 -18.51 -2.34 -14.57
C ALA A 96 -17.17 -2.26 -13.83
N LYS A 97 -17.07 -2.91 -12.66
CA LYS A 97 -15.80 -3.03 -11.94
C LYS A 97 -14.75 -3.81 -12.74
N ALA A 98 -15.12 -4.91 -13.36
CA ALA A 98 -14.19 -5.73 -14.15
C ALA A 98 -13.60 -4.95 -15.32
N VAL A 99 -14.43 -4.21 -16.06
CA VAL A 99 -13.93 -3.34 -17.16
C VAL A 99 -12.97 -2.27 -16.64
N PHE A 100 -13.27 -1.66 -15.48
CA PHE A 100 -12.45 -0.60 -14.93
C PHE A 100 -11.15 -1.10 -14.27
N LEU A 101 -11.19 -2.27 -13.63
CA LEU A 101 -10.11 -2.76 -12.76
C LEU A 101 -9.25 -3.88 -13.38
N GLN A 102 -9.64 -4.46 -14.52
CA GLN A 102 -8.93 -5.60 -15.16
C GLN A 102 -7.44 -5.37 -15.45
N HIS A 103 -7.00 -4.12 -15.60
CA HIS A 103 -5.59 -3.79 -15.83
C HIS A 103 -5.04 -2.84 -14.77
N ASN A 104 -5.77 -2.68 -13.67
CA ASN A 104 -5.38 -1.76 -12.62
C ASN A 104 -4.11 -2.27 -11.93
N LYS A 105 -3.07 -1.44 -11.94
CA LYS A 105 -1.81 -1.63 -11.23
C LYS A 105 -1.58 -0.53 -10.19
N ASP A 106 -2.60 0.28 -9.89
CA ASP A 106 -2.49 1.43 -9.00
C ASP A 106 -2.06 1.02 -7.58
N CYS A 107 -2.41 -0.20 -7.16
CA CYS A 107 -1.89 -0.76 -5.91
C CYS A 107 -0.36 -0.69 -5.86
N THR A 108 0.34 -1.26 -6.85
CA THR A 108 1.80 -1.32 -6.87
C THR A 108 2.44 -0.03 -7.37
N GLU A 109 1.90 0.55 -8.45
CA GLU A 109 2.51 1.67 -9.17
C GLU A 109 2.26 3.02 -8.47
N LEU A 110 1.16 3.16 -7.74
CA LEU A 110 0.81 4.40 -7.03
C LEU A 110 0.95 4.22 -5.51
N HIS A 111 0.15 3.35 -4.90
CA HIS A 111 0.05 3.30 -3.44
C HIS A 111 1.29 2.71 -2.76
N VAL A 112 1.81 1.58 -3.25
CA VAL A 112 3.05 0.98 -2.75
C VAL A 112 4.24 1.88 -3.06
N HIS A 113 4.32 2.43 -4.28
CA HIS A 113 5.37 3.38 -4.64
C HIS A 113 5.42 4.60 -3.69
N ASN A 114 4.28 5.25 -3.46
CA ASN A 114 4.20 6.43 -2.59
C ASN A 114 4.54 6.08 -1.14
N LEU A 115 4.13 4.90 -0.67
CA LEU A 115 4.49 4.41 0.65
C LEU A 115 6.01 4.19 0.77
N LEU A 116 6.61 3.41 -0.15
CA LEU A 116 8.04 3.10 -0.13
C LEU A 116 8.93 4.34 -0.32
N SER A 117 8.43 5.36 -1.01
CA SER A 117 9.12 6.65 -1.14
C SER A 117 9.00 7.52 0.12
N CYS A 118 7.90 7.39 0.86
CA CYS A 118 7.66 8.15 2.08
C CYS A 118 8.38 7.57 3.31
N VAL A 119 8.50 6.23 3.41
CA VAL A 119 9.14 5.55 4.54
C VAL A 119 10.57 6.06 4.84
N PRO A 120 11.49 6.21 3.86
CA PRO A 120 12.82 6.74 4.11
C PRO A 120 12.83 8.11 4.77
N ILE A 121 11.94 9.01 4.32
CA ILE A 121 11.82 10.38 4.83
C ILE A 121 11.44 10.36 6.31
N ILE A 122 10.52 9.48 6.70
CA ILE A 122 10.07 9.34 8.09
C ILE A 122 11.17 8.76 8.97
N ILE A 123 11.85 7.71 8.51
CA ILE A 123 12.94 7.07 9.26
C ILE A 123 14.05 8.08 9.53
N GLU A 124 14.49 8.81 8.50
CA GLU A 124 15.53 9.84 8.64
C GLU A 124 15.07 10.97 9.57
N ALA A 125 13.81 11.41 9.48
CA ALA A 125 13.27 12.42 10.38
C ALA A 125 13.23 11.97 11.84
N ILE A 126 12.94 10.68 12.11
CA ILE A 126 13.02 10.10 13.45
C ILE A 126 14.47 10.08 13.95
N GLU A 127 15.41 9.70 13.10
CA GLU A 127 16.84 9.69 13.43
C GLU A 127 17.33 11.10 13.79
N MET A 128 17.04 12.09 12.96
CA MET A 128 17.38 13.50 13.23
C MET A 128 16.74 14.02 14.52
N ALA A 129 15.45 13.74 14.75
CA ALA A 129 14.77 14.11 16.00
C ALA A 129 15.39 13.41 17.23
N SER A 130 15.92 12.20 17.05
CA SER A 130 16.51 11.43 18.14
C SER A 130 17.89 11.94 18.56
N GLU A 131 18.68 12.49 17.63
CA GLU A 131 19.99 13.09 17.89
C GLU A 131 19.92 14.33 18.78
N VAL A 132 18.77 15.02 18.75
CA VAL A 132 18.50 16.20 19.59
C VAL A 132 17.63 15.89 20.81
N SER A 133 17.21 14.63 20.98
CA SER A 133 16.36 14.20 22.09
C SER A 133 17.17 13.99 23.37
N GLY A 134 16.65 14.48 24.50
CA GLY A 134 17.32 14.49 25.78
C GLY A 134 18.20 15.73 26.05
N TRP A 135 18.95 15.67 27.14
CA TRP A 135 19.83 16.74 27.63
C TRP A 135 21.28 16.28 27.80
N ASP A 136 21.54 14.99 27.58
CA ASP A 136 22.86 14.38 27.75
C ASP A 136 23.62 14.40 26.42
N GLU A 137 24.66 15.24 26.35
CA GLU A 137 25.50 15.39 25.16
C GLU A 137 26.20 14.08 24.77
N GLN A 138 26.53 13.20 25.73
CA GLN A 138 27.17 11.93 25.41
C GLN A 138 26.20 11.02 24.65
N GLU A 139 24.94 10.95 25.07
CA GLU A 139 23.91 10.17 24.38
C GLU A 139 23.60 10.75 22.99
N MET A 140 23.54 12.08 22.86
CA MET A 140 23.37 12.74 21.57
C MET A 140 24.52 12.39 20.61
N ASN A 141 25.77 12.43 21.08
CA ASN A 141 26.93 12.09 20.27
C ASN A 141 26.98 10.60 19.89
N LYS A 142 26.55 9.69 20.77
CA LYS A 142 26.42 8.26 20.44
C LYS A 142 25.40 8.04 19.33
N LYS A 143 24.24 8.69 19.39
CA LYS A 143 23.21 8.58 18.33
C LYS A 143 23.72 9.10 16.98
N ARG A 144 24.36 10.27 16.96
CA ARG A 144 25.00 10.81 15.74
C ARG A 144 26.01 9.84 15.14
N LEU A 145 26.82 9.19 15.98
CA LEU A 145 27.79 8.19 15.52
C LEU A 145 27.10 6.96 14.92
N VAL A 146 26.02 6.47 15.55
CA VAL A 146 25.22 5.36 15.02
C VAL A 146 24.64 5.68 13.65
N HIS A 147 24.01 6.85 13.48
CA HIS A 147 23.45 7.24 12.17
C HIS A 147 24.54 7.52 11.14
N SER A 148 25.65 8.16 11.51
CA SER A 148 26.79 8.35 10.60
C SER A 148 27.33 7.02 10.07
N ASN A 149 27.39 5.99 10.93
CA ASN A 149 27.77 4.64 10.53
C ASN A 149 26.73 3.96 9.63
N LYS A 150 25.43 4.24 9.83
CA LYS A 150 24.33 3.73 8.99
C LYS A 150 24.47 4.20 7.53
N TYR A 151 24.93 5.43 7.31
CA TYR A 151 25.04 6.05 5.98
C TYR A 151 26.45 5.99 5.36
N MET A 152 27.36 5.14 5.87
CA MET A 152 28.68 4.96 5.28
C MET A 152 28.61 4.32 3.89
N LYS A 153 29.51 4.75 2.99
CA LYS A 153 29.60 4.25 1.59
C LYS A 153 29.74 2.73 1.45
N GLN A 154 30.23 2.05 2.48
CA GLN A 154 30.37 0.59 2.51
C GLN A 154 29.02 -0.15 2.41
N TRP A 155 27.90 0.53 2.64
CA TRP A 155 26.55 -0.02 2.50
C TRP A 155 25.90 0.25 1.13
N ASN A 156 26.67 0.71 0.14
CA ASN A 156 26.18 0.96 -1.23
C ASN A 156 26.08 -0.34 -2.07
N ASP A 157 25.34 -1.30 -1.55
CA ASP A 157 24.99 -2.55 -2.24
C ASP A 157 23.56 -2.93 -1.88
N SER A 158 22.76 -3.34 -2.87
CA SER A 158 21.33 -3.59 -2.67
C SER A 158 21.08 -4.78 -1.73
N GLN A 159 21.93 -5.81 -1.78
CA GLN A 159 21.82 -6.99 -0.94
C GLN A 159 22.24 -6.68 0.50
N MET A 160 23.33 -5.94 0.69
CA MET A 160 23.73 -5.44 2.01
C MET A 160 22.66 -4.56 2.65
N PHE A 161 22.05 -3.66 1.86
CA PHE A 161 20.94 -2.83 2.33
C PHE A 161 19.76 -3.68 2.78
N ALA A 162 19.32 -4.64 1.95
CA ALA A 162 18.21 -5.52 2.29
C ALA A 162 18.48 -6.34 3.57
N TRP A 163 19.69 -6.86 3.75
CA TRP A 163 20.06 -7.61 4.96
C TRP A 163 20.06 -6.77 6.23
N LYS A 164 20.58 -5.54 6.15
CA LYS A 164 20.71 -4.68 7.34
C LYS A 164 19.46 -3.88 7.66
N PHE A 165 18.82 -3.35 6.63
CA PHE A 165 17.79 -2.33 6.75
C PHE A 165 16.46 -2.78 6.13
N GLY A 166 16.40 -3.91 5.43
CA GLY A 166 15.21 -4.33 4.68
C GLY A 166 13.92 -4.36 5.50
N ARG A 167 13.96 -4.78 6.78
CA ARG A 167 12.77 -4.75 7.65
C ARG A 167 12.30 -3.33 7.99
N GLU A 168 13.22 -2.38 8.15
CA GLU A 168 12.89 -0.99 8.47
C GLU A 168 12.25 -0.27 7.28
N TYR A 169 12.68 -0.63 6.06
CA TYR A 169 12.25 -0.01 4.80
C TYR A 169 11.27 -0.87 3.97
N LEU A 170 10.69 -1.93 4.55
CA LEU A 170 9.73 -2.83 3.88
C LEU A 170 10.29 -3.53 2.63
N VAL A 171 11.61 -3.74 2.58
CA VAL A 171 12.33 -4.47 1.53
C VAL A 171 12.78 -5.81 2.08
N THR A 172 11.82 -6.72 2.26
CA THR A 172 12.08 -8.11 2.66
C THR A 172 11.72 -9.03 1.51
N GLU A 173 12.35 -10.21 1.45
CA GLU A 173 12.10 -11.19 0.38
C GLU A 173 10.61 -11.52 0.24
N ASP A 174 9.90 -11.71 1.36
CA ASP A 174 8.45 -11.91 1.40
C ASP A 174 7.70 -10.74 0.73
N LEU A 175 7.92 -9.51 1.19
CA LEU A 175 7.23 -8.34 0.66
C LEU A 175 7.55 -8.10 -0.83
N CYS A 176 8.82 -8.24 -1.22
CA CYS A 176 9.25 -8.10 -2.61
C CYS A 176 8.55 -9.13 -3.51
N SER A 177 8.45 -10.39 -3.07
CA SER A 177 7.73 -11.42 -3.83
C SER A 177 6.25 -11.08 -3.99
N ARG A 178 5.63 -10.52 -2.93
CA ARG A 178 4.22 -10.15 -2.90
C ARG A 178 3.90 -8.91 -3.74
N TYR A 179 4.84 -7.98 -3.90
CA TYR A 179 4.69 -6.85 -4.82
C TYR A 179 4.42 -7.32 -6.25
N GLU A 180 5.06 -8.41 -6.66
CA GLU A 180 4.87 -8.98 -7.99
C GLU A 180 3.73 -10.02 -8.06
N SER A 181 3.52 -10.80 -7.00
CA SER A 181 2.55 -11.89 -7.01
C SER A 181 1.12 -11.42 -6.82
N ALA A 182 0.87 -10.39 -6.00
CA ALA A 182 -0.47 -9.97 -5.63
C ALA A 182 -1.34 -9.59 -6.85
N TRP A 183 -0.77 -8.82 -7.79
CA TRP A 183 -1.45 -8.48 -9.04
C TRP A 183 -1.72 -9.74 -9.89
N ARG A 184 -0.71 -10.61 -10.06
CA ARG A 184 -0.87 -11.85 -10.85
C ARG A 184 -1.93 -12.79 -10.26
N GLU A 185 -1.99 -12.89 -8.94
CA GLU A 185 -2.99 -13.70 -8.24
C GLU A 185 -4.41 -13.14 -8.44
N ASP A 186 -4.60 -11.83 -8.30
CA ASP A 186 -5.91 -11.19 -8.56
C ASP A 186 -6.34 -11.37 -10.02
N MET A 187 -5.41 -11.26 -10.97
CA MET A 187 -5.67 -11.48 -12.39
C MET A 187 -6.10 -12.93 -12.67
N TRP A 188 -5.46 -13.89 -12.01
CA TRP A 188 -5.81 -15.29 -12.12
C TRP A 188 -7.21 -15.57 -11.52
N LEU A 189 -7.50 -15.03 -10.34
CA LEU A 189 -8.83 -15.15 -9.70
C LEU A 189 -9.94 -14.54 -10.56
N LEU A 190 -9.71 -13.35 -11.12
CA LEU A 190 -10.65 -12.70 -12.04
C LEU A 190 -10.90 -13.58 -13.27
N THR A 191 -9.85 -14.15 -13.85
CA THR A 191 -9.95 -15.06 -15.00
C THR A 191 -10.81 -16.29 -14.66
N GLN A 192 -10.62 -16.89 -13.49
CA GLN A 192 -11.45 -18.01 -13.03
C GLN A 192 -12.91 -17.60 -12.86
N GLU A 193 -13.18 -16.46 -12.22
CA GLU A 193 -14.56 -15.99 -12.02
C GLU A 193 -15.26 -15.70 -13.37
N LEU A 194 -14.54 -15.14 -14.34
CA LEU A 194 -15.06 -14.93 -15.69
C LEU A 194 -15.34 -16.25 -16.42
N GLN A 195 -14.47 -17.26 -16.26
CA GLN A 195 -14.70 -18.60 -16.82
C GLN A 195 -15.96 -19.26 -16.23
N GLU A 196 -16.20 -19.12 -14.93
CA GLU A 196 -17.44 -19.59 -14.29
C GLU A 196 -18.67 -18.87 -14.85
N LYS A 197 -18.62 -17.55 -14.99
CA LYS A 197 -19.74 -16.75 -15.54
C LYS A 197 -19.97 -17.01 -17.05
N ARG A 198 -19.01 -17.61 -17.77
CA ARG A 198 -19.17 -18.03 -19.18
C ARG A 198 -19.96 -19.34 -19.33
N ARG A 199 -20.08 -20.15 -18.29
CA ARG A 199 -20.72 -21.49 -18.35
C ARG A 199 -22.19 -21.44 -18.77
N PRO A 200 -22.75 -22.54 -19.33
CA PRO A 200 -24.10 -22.58 -19.89
C PRO A 200 -25.30 -22.35 -18.93
N GLY A 201 -25.10 -21.79 -17.73
CA GLY A 201 -26.17 -21.38 -16.80
C GLY A 201 -26.41 -19.86 -16.70
N SER A 202 -25.55 -19.01 -17.26
CA SER A 202 -25.66 -17.55 -17.20
C SER A 202 -26.45 -16.93 -18.35
N SER A 203 -26.83 -15.65 -18.26
CA SER A 203 -27.55 -14.97 -19.34
C SER A 203 -26.69 -14.86 -20.61
N LYS A 204 -27.33 -14.75 -21.78
CA LYS A 204 -26.60 -14.59 -23.07
C LYS A 204 -25.72 -13.34 -23.09
N GLN A 205 -26.11 -12.28 -22.38
CA GLN A 205 -25.33 -11.05 -22.25
C GLN A 205 -24.10 -11.27 -21.36
N ASP A 206 -24.27 -11.91 -20.20
CA ASP A 206 -23.17 -12.23 -19.28
C ASP A 206 -22.10 -13.10 -19.94
N ARG A 207 -22.50 -14.09 -20.75
CA ARG A 207 -21.54 -14.93 -21.49
C ARG A 207 -20.72 -14.14 -22.49
N LYS A 208 -21.36 -13.22 -23.23
CA LYS A 208 -20.66 -12.35 -24.18
C LYS A 208 -19.69 -11.41 -23.47
N MET A 209 -20.11 -10.85 -22.32
CA MET A 209 -19.24 -10.00 -21.49
C MET A 209 -18.05 -10.77 -20.94
N ALA A 210 -18.27 -11.98 -20.42
CA ALA A 210 -17.20 -12.85 -19.95
C ALA A 210 -16.20 -13.19 -21.06
N GLU A 211 -16.69 -13.56 -22.24
CA GLU A 211 -15.83 -13.87 -23.39
C GLU A 211 -15.05 -12.65 -23.88
N PHE A 212 -15.66 -11.46 -23.87
CA PHE A 212 -15.00 -10.20 -24.21
C PHE A 212 -13.85 -9.89 -23.25
N LEU A 213 -14.11 -9.91 -21.94
CA LEU A 213 -13.09 -9.63 -20.93
C LEU A 213 -11.95 -10.67 -20.97
N LEU A 214 -12.27 -11.96 -21.13
CA LEU A 214 -11.25 -13.01 -21.24
C LEU A 214 -10.32 -12.83 -22.45
N LYS A 215 -10.82 -12.33 -23.58
CA LYS A 215 -9.98 -12.02 -24.75
C LYS A 215 -9.06 -10.83 -24.47
N ASN A 216 -9.57 -9.76 -23.86
CA ASN A 216 -8.78 -8.58 -23.54
C ASN A 216 -7.68 -8.86 -22.50
N LEU A 217 -7.96 -9.74 -21.53
CA LEU A 217 -6.99 -10.18 -20.53
C LEU A 217 -5.81 -10.95 -21.12
N GLY A 218 -5.99 -11.64 -22.25
CA GLY A 218 -4.97 -12.45 -22.91
C GLY A 218 -4.10 -11.70 -23.92
N ASP A 219 -4.65 -10.70 -24.60
CA ASP A 219 -3.97 -10.06 -25.76
C ASP A 219 -3.31 -8.71 -25.46
N GLY A 220 -3.49 -8.12 -24.26
CA GLY A 220 -2.85 -6.84 -23.90
C GLY A 220 -3.16 -5.65 -24.81
N ASN A 221 -4.11 -5.80 -25.75
CA ASN A 221 -4.42 -4.82 -26.79
C ASN A 221 -5.77 -4.15 -26.59
N GLU A 222 -5.72 -2.82 -26.66
CA GLU A 222 -6.73 -1.77 -26.92
C GLU A 222 -8.21 -2.08 -26.61
N LEU A 223 -8.74 -1.31 -25.64
CA LEU A 223 -10.15 -1.18 -25.32
C LEU A 223 -10.98 -0.78 -26.55
N PHE A 224 -11.83 -1.69 -27.04
CA PHE A 224 -12.81 -1.45 -28.11
C PHE A 224 -14.12 -0.81 -27.57
N PRO A 225 -14.92 -0.15 -28.43
CA PRO A 225 -15.78 0.96 -28.05
C PRO A 225 -16.88 0.62 -27.02
N SER A 226 -17.20 1.64 -26.22
CA SER A 226 -18.21 1.69 -25.15
C SER A 226 -19.64 1.30 -25.55
N SER A 227 -19.90 1.01 -26.83
CA SER A 227 -21.17 0.52 -27.34
C SER A 227 -21.58 -0.85 -26.76
N ILE A 228 -20.63 -1.63 -26.23
CA ILE A 228 -20.91 -2.89 -25.53
C ILE A 228 -21.64 -2.67 -24.19
N LEU A 229 -21.45 -1.50 -23.57
CA LEU A 229 -22.06 -1.15 -22.28
C LEU A 229 -23.48 -0.59 -22.40
N VAL A 230 -23.97 -0.34 -23.63
CA VAL A 230 -25.32 0.18 -23.87
C VAL A 230 -26.23 -0.96 -24.31
N SER A 231 -27.02 -1.48 -23.35
CA SER A 231 -28.19 -2.29 -23.68
C SER A 231 -29.43 -1.40 -23.76
N SER A 232 -29.75 -0.87 -24.94
CA SER A 232 -31.14 -0.54 -25.25
C SER A 232 -31.37 -0.55 -26.76
N LYS A 233 -32.35 -1.34 -27.17
CA LYS A 233 -33.05 -1.19 -28.43
C LYS A 233 -33.86 0.11 -28.34
N ASP A 234 -33.78 0.95 -29.37
CA ASP A 234 -34.94 1.73 -29.79
C ASP A 234 -35.90 0.81 -30.57
#